data_AF-A0A932HE96-F1
#
_entry.id   AF-A0A932HE96-F1
#
_cell.length_a   1.000
_cell.length_b   1.000
_cell.length_c   1.000
_cell.angle_alpha   90.00
_cell.angle_beta   90.00
_cell.angle_gamma   90.00
#
_symmetry.space_group_name_H-M   'P 1'
#
loop_
_entity.id
_entity.type
_entity.pdbx_description
1 polymer ?
#
loop_
_entity_poly.entity_id
_entity_poly.type
_entity_poly.pdbx_seq_one_letter_code
_entity_poly.pdbx_strand_id
1 'polypeptide(L)'
;APVVAEAARELGILTEAVVAKPFSFEGKKRMEVAQQGLDALAQYVDSLIVIPNDKLMQVLGNKVKLQEAFRAANEVLHGAVAGIAEIISAPGMINVDFADVRTVMAEMGMAMMGSARAAGTDRARMAAEQAIACPLLEDINISNARGVLVNISSTEDSFELQEMYDVMETIRSVAAETATIIVGTVYDQVLDDNLRVTIIATGLGGTVGRQQPKPLQVVAAKTGTDNAPLEVDYDALEQPAVIRRRNRDATIEAMRQSGVEMLDIPAFLRKQAD
;
A
#
# COMPACT_ATOMS: atom_id res chain seq x y z
N ALA A 1 4.69 -11.03 -16.68
CA ALA A 1 4.63 -10.20 -15.45
C ALA A 1 3.21 -10.12 -14.89
N PRO A 2 2.16 -9.69 -15.62
CA PRO A 2 0.82 -9.56 -15.03
C PRO A 2 0.26 -10.87 -14.44
N VAL A 3 0.42 -12.00 -15.16
CA VAL A 3 -0.01 -13.33 -14.69
C VAL A 3 0.71 -13.76 -13.40
N VAL A 4 1.98 -13.38 -13.24
CA VAL A 4 2.76 -13.71 -12.02
C VAL A 4 2.28 -12.85 -10.85
N ALA A 5 2.01 -11.56 -11.10
CA ALA A 5 1.47 -10.65 -10.10
C ALA A 5 0.06 -11.09 -9.65
N GLU A 6 -0.79 -11.50 -10.59
CA GLU A 6 -2.13 -12.04 -10.32
C GLU A 6 -2.05 -13.26 -9.39
N ALA A 7 -1.21 -14.25 -9.72
CA ALA A 7 -1.03 -15.44 -8.89
C ALA A 7 -0.50 -15.11 -7.48
N ALA A 8 0.47 -14.19 -7.36
CA ALA A 8 1.01 -13.78 -6.08
C ALA A 8 -0.06 -13.08 -5.21
N ARG A 9 -0.86 -12.20 -5.82
CA ARG A 9 -1.94 -11.48 -5.16
C ARG A 9 -3.08 -12.41 -4.71
N GLU A 10 -3.44 -13.40 -5.50
CA GLU A 10 -4.43 -14.43 -5.12
C GLU A 10 -4.00 -15.22 -3.88
N LEU A 11 -2.70 -15.38 -3.67
CA LEU A 11 -2.12 -16.01 -2.48
C LEU A 11 -2.02 -15.07 -1.26
N GLY A 12 -2.44 -13.80 -1.39
CA GLY A 12 -2.36 -12.80 -0.33
C GLY A 12 -0.93 -12.31 -0.05
N ILE A 13 -0.02 -12.47 -1.01
CA ILE A 13 1.37 -11.99 -0.92
C ILE A 13 1.39 -10.50 -1.33
N LEU A 14 2.08 -9.67 -0.54
CA LEU A 14 2.34 -8.27 -0.91
C LEU A 14 3.11 -8.26 -2.23
N THR A 15 2.47 -7.76 -3.28
CA THR A 15 2.95 -7.89 -4.65
C THR A 15 3.36 -6.54 -5.19
N GLU A 16 4.66 -6.34 -5.37
CA GLU A 16 5.25 -5.11 -5.87
C GLU A 16 5.91 -5.35 -7.23
N ALA A 17 5.72 -4.41 -8.14
CA ALA A 17 6.36 -4.45 -9.45
C ALA A 17 7.28 -3.27 -9.65
N VAL A 18 8.55 -3.56 -9.97
CA VAL A 18 9.53 -2.57 -10.41
C VAL A 18 9.80 -2.80 -11.89
N VAL A 19 9.47 -1.81 -12.72
CA VAL A 19 9.50 -1.93 -14.18
C VAL A 19 10.08 -0.69 -14.84
N ALA A 20 10.88 -0.90 -15.88
CA ALA A 20 11.45 0.19 -16.66
C ALA A 20 10.64 0.44 -17.94
N LYS A 21 10.36 1.72 -18.26
CA LYS A 21 9.86 2.12 -19.58
C LYS A 21 11.01 2.14 -20.58
N PRO A 22 10.79 1.75 -21.85
CA PRO A 22 11.84 1.75 -22.88
C PRO A 22 12.32 3.18 -23.16
N PHE A 23 13.50 3.32 -23.76
CA PHE A 23 13.97 4.61 -24.24
C PHE A 23 13.13 5.10 -25.42
N SER A 24 12.97 6.41 -25.55
CA SER A 24 12.28 7.05 -26.68
C SER A 24 12.86 6.66 -28.04
N PHE A 25 14.18 6.41 -28.11
CA PHE A 25 14.84 5.99 -29.36
C PHE A 25 14.48 4.56 -29.80
N GLU A 26 13.96 3.71 -28.91
CA GLU A 26 13.55 2.34 -29.25
C GLU A 26 12.26 2.28 -30.07
N GLY A 27 11.59 3.43 -30.22
CA GLY A 27 10.46 3.62 -31.12
C GLY A 27 9.09 3.56 -30.44
N LYS A 28 8.13 4.27 -31.05
CA LYS A 28 6.76 4.45 -30.52
C LYS A 28 6.03 3.13 -30.27
N LYS A 29 6.18 2.15 -31.16
CA LYS A 29 5.54 0.84 -31.01
C LYS A 29 5.96 0.12 -29.73
N ARG A 30 7.23 0.24 -29.33
CA ARG A 30 7.73 -0.38 -28.08
C ARG A 30 7.17 0.34 -26.86
N MET A 31 7.06 1.66 -26.92
CA MET A 31 6.45 2.48 -25.87
C MET A 31 4.94 2.16 -25.70
N GLU A 32 4.20 2.02 -26.80
CA GLU A 32 2.78 1.64 -26.76
C GLU A 32 2.56 0.27 -26.11
N VAL A 33 3.39 -0.73 -26.48
CA VAL A 33 3.34 -2.06 -25.86
C VAL A 33 3.71 -1.99 -24.37
N ALA A 34 4.70 -1.18 -23.99
CA ALA A 34 5.07 -0.98 -22.60
C ALA A 34 3.91 -0.36 -21.80
N GLN A 35 3.22 0.64 -22.35
CA GLN A 35 2.09 1.27 -21.67
C GLN A 35 0.92 0.29 -21.47
N GLN A 36 0.56 -0.49 -22.49
CA GLN A 36 -0.47 -1.54 -22.36
C GLN A 36 -0.08 -2.58 -21.30
N GLY A 37 1.20 -2.96 -21.23
CA GLY A 37 1.72 -3.88 -20.22
C GLY A 37 1.66 -3.30 -18.80
N LEU A 38 1.94 -2.00 -18.64
CA LEU A 38 1.83 -1.28 -17.36
C LEU A 38 0.38 -1.21 -16.88
N ASP A 39 -0.55 -0.86 -17.76
CA ASP A 39 -1.97 -0.74 -17.43
C ASP A 39 -2.57 -2.09 -17.03
N ALA A 40 -2.12 -3.18 -17.66
CA ALA A 40 -2.49 -4.53 -17.26
C ALA A 40 -1.85 -4.92 -15.92
N LEU A 41 -0.58 -4.62 -15.70
CA LEU A 41 0.14 -4.96 -14.46
C LEU A 41 -0.40 -4.21 -13.25
N ALA A 42 -0.75 -2.93 -13.40
CA ALA A 42 -1.29 -2.07 -12.36
C ALA A 42 -2.57 -2.63 -11.70
N GLN A 43 -3.32 -3.48 -12.41
CA GLN A 43 -4.54 -4.10 -11.89
C GLN A 43 -4.25 -5.22 -10.89
N TYR A 44 -3.04 -5.79 -10.91
CA TYR A 44 -2.69 -7.02 -10.18
C TYR A 44 -1.58 -6.82 -9.15
N VAL A 45 -1.06 -5.60 -8.97
CA VAL A 45 -0.03 -5.28 -7.98
C VAL A 45 -0.57 -4.33 -6.93
N ASP A 46 0.00 -4.39 -5.73
CA ASP A 46 -0.31 -3.45 -4.65
C ASP A 46 0.40 -2.10 -4.89
N SER A 47 1.66 -2.17 -5.35
CA SER A 47 2.45 -1.00 -5.74
C SER A 47 3.18 -1.22 -7.07
N LEU A 48 3.20 -0.17 -7.91
CA LEU A 48 3.87 -0.18 -9.21
C LEU A 48 4.92 0.94 -9.28
N ILE A 49 6.20 0.56 -9.20
CA ILE A 49 7.34 1.46 -9.36
C ILE A 49 7.73 1.49 -10.83
N VAL A 50 7.60 2.66 -11.46
CA VAL A 50 7.89 2.83 -12.89
C VAL A 50 9.13 3.70 -13.05
N ILE A 51 10.18 3.15 -13.68
CA ILE A 51 11.43 3.87 -13.95
C ILE A 51 11.44 4.30 -15.43
N PRO A 52 11.32 5.59 -15.74
CA PRO A 52 11.44 6.07 -17.11
C PRO A 52 12.90 6.13 -17.57
N ASN A 53 13.30 5.24 -18.48
CA ASN A 53 14.69 5.21 -18.98
C ASN A 53 15.11 6.53 -19.65
N ASP A 54 14.18 7.30 -20.20
CA ASP A 54 14.48 8.61 -20.76
C ASP A 54 14.99 9.62 -19.72
N LYS A 55 14.54 9.54 -18.47
CA LYS A 55 15.05 10.39 -17.38
C LYS A 55 16.47 10.02 -16.99
N LEU A 56 16.87 8.76 -17.17
CA LEU A 56 18.27 8.35 -16.94
C LEU A 56 19.23 9.06 -17.89
N MET A 57 18.79 9.41 -19.10
CA MET A 57 19.63 10.15 -20.05
C MET A 57 19.96 11.57 -19.58
N GLN A 58 19.09 12.18 -18.78
CA GLN A 58 19.36 13.50 -18.18
C GLN A 58 20.48 13.43 -17.14
N VAL A 59 20.55 12.33 -16.38
CA VAL A 59 21.59 12.08 -15.37
C VAL A 59 22.91 11.70 -16.02
N LEU A 60 22.86 10.81 -17.02
CA LEU A 60 24.04 10.24 -17.67
C LEU A 60 24.69 11.22 -18.67
N GLY A 61 23.90 12.09 -19.30
CA GLY A 61 24.36 13.02 -20.31
C GLY A 61 24.57 12.39 -21.70
N ASN A 62 24.89 13.24 -22.67
CA ASN A 62 24.83 12.90 -24.11
C ASN A 62 26.01 12.06 -24.63
N LYS A 63 27.04 11.79 -23.81
CA LYS A 63 28.29 11.11 -24.23
C LYS A 63 28.50 9.74 -23.57
N VAL A 64 27.41 9.08 -23.17
CA VAL A 64 27.48 7.76 -22.51
C VAL A 64 27.35 6.63 -23.51
N LYS A 65 28.10 5.54 -23.31
CA LYS A 65 27.99 4.35 -24.16
C LYS A 65 26.67 3.65 -23.89
N LEU A 66 26.11 3.00 -24.92
CA LEU A 66 24.85 2.26 -24.79
C LEU A 66 24.87 1.24 -23.63
N GLN A 67 25.98 0.51 -23.45
CA GLN A 67 26.14 -0.45 -22.35
C GLN A 67 26.12 0.22 -20.97
N GLU A 68 26.71 1.40 -20.85
CA GLU A 68 26.73 2.17 -19.59
C GLU A 68 25.33 2.71 -19.27
N ALA A 69 24.56 3.11 -20.29
CA ALA A 69 23.16 3.53 -20.10
C ALA A 69 22.27 2.40 -19.58
N PHE A 70 22.39 1.19 -20.13
CA PHE A 70 21.66 0.02 -19.59
C PHE A 70 22.16 -0.39 -18.21
N ARG A 71 23.46 -0.27 -17.93
CA ARG A 71 24.00 -0.54 -16.59
C ARG A 71 23.40 0.40 -15.56
N ALA A 72 23.33 1.69 -15.85
CA ALA A 72 22.72 2.67 -14.97
C ALA A 72 21.23 2.39 -14.73
N ALA A 73 20.49 1.98 -15.76
CA ALA A 73 19.09 1.55 -15.59
C ALA A 73 18.98 0.35 -14.63
N ASN A 74 19.88 -0.63 -14.76
CA ASN A 74 19.93 -1.78 -13.85
C ASN A 74 20.32 -1.38 -12.42
N GLU A 75 21.20 -0.40 -12.25
CA GLU A 75 21.57 0.12 -10.92
C GLU A 75 20.39 0.80 -10.23
N VAL A 76 19.58 1.55 -10.97
CA VAL A 76 18.34 2.15 -10.42
C VAL A 76 17.31 1.07 -10.06
N LEU A 77 17.12 0.08 -10.94
CA LEU A 77 16.23 -1.06 -10.66
C LEU A 77 16.67 -1.84 -9.42
N HIS A 78 17.98 -2.10 -9.31
CA HIS A 78 18.58 -2.74 -8.15
C HIS A 78 18.36 -1.88 -6.89
N GLY A 79 18.63 -0.58 -6.97
CA GLY A 79 18.43 0.34 -5.86
C GLY A 79 17.00 0.37 -5.35
N ALA A 80 16.00 0.28 -6.25
CA ALA A 80 14.59 0.27 -5.88
C ALA A 80 14.23 -0.97 -5.05
N VAL A 81 14.63 -2.15 -5.53
CA VAL A 81 14.35 -3.42 -4.85
C VAL A 81 15.17 -3.54 -3.57
N ALA A 82 16.46 -3.18 -3.63
CA ALA A 82 17.35 -3.21 -2.48
C ALA A 82 16.89 -2.25 -1.39
N GLY A 83 16.46 -1.04 -1.73
CA GLY A 83 16.00 -0.06 -0.74
C GLY A 83 14.82 -0.55 0.10
N ILE A 84 13.89 -1.29 -0.51
CA ILE A 84 12.72 -1.88 0.17
C ILE A 84 13.12 -3.15 0.92
N ALA A 85 13.94 -4.00 0.32
CA ALA A 85 14.34 -5.25 0.96
C ALA A 85 15.26 -5.00 2.18
N GLU A 86 16.21 -4.07 2.05
CA GLU A 86 17.17 -3.72 3.10
C GLU A 86 16.48 -3.14 4.33
N ILE A 87 15.47 -2.28 4.17
CA ILE A 87 14.79 -1.65 5.31
C ILE A 87 14.07 -2.66 6.22
N ILE A 88 13.68 -3.82 5.67
CA ILE A 88 12.99 -4.91 6.38
C ILE A 88 13.99 -5.94 6.91
N SER A 89 15.00 -6.28 6.12
CA SER A 89 15.84 -7.46 6.35
C SER A 89 17.23 -7.16 6.91
N ALA A 90 17.76 -5.96 6.66
CA ALA A 90 19.08 -5.59 7.10
C ALA A 90 19.03 -4.98 8.52
N PRO A 91 20.07 -5.19 9.34
CA PRO A 91 20.14 -4.57 10.65
C PRO A 91 20.41 -3.06 10.52
N GLY A 92 19.68 -2.27 11.29
CA GLY A 92 19.98 -0.89 11.59
C GLY A 92 19.52 -0.50 12.99
N MET A 93 19.67 0.78 13.34
CA MET A 93 19.20 1.29 14.63
C MET A 93 17.69 1.45 14.68
N ILE A 94 17.11 1.86 13.56
CA ILE A 94 15.68 2.07 13.39
C ILE A 94 15.25 1.06 12.34
N ASN A 95 14.86 -0.12 12.83
CA ASN A 95 14.30 -1.15 11.99
C ASN A 95 12.82 -0.85 11.76
N VAL A 96 12.38 -1.04 10.54
CA VAL A 96 10.97 -0.94 10.15
C VAL A 96 10.43 -2.35 10.07
N ASP A 97 9.25 -2.59 10.63
CA ASP A 97 8.62 -3.90 10.51
C ASP A 97 7.91 -4.08 9.16
N PHE A 98 7.62 -5.32 8.80
CA PHE A 98 6.92 -5.60 7.54
C PHE A 98 5.49 -5.06 7.51
N ALA A 99 4.83 -4.88 8.67
CA ALA A 99 3.46 -4.38 8.72
C ALA A 99 3.39 -2.87 8.39
N ASP A 100 4.40 -2.11 8.82
CA ASP A 100 4.58 -0.69 8.52
C ASP A 100 4.82 -0.51 7.01
N VAL A 101 5.79 -1.24 6.43
CA VAL A 101 6.05 -1.20 4.98
C VAL A 101 4.81 -1.59 4.19
N ARG A 102 4.15 -2.69 4.57
CA ARG A 102 2.90 -3.13 3.92
C ARG A 102 1.82 -2.06 3.98
N THR A 103 1.70 -1.31 5.07
CA THR A 103 0.68 -0.26 5.20
C THR A 103 0.94 0.89 4.23
N VAL A 104 2.20 1.34 4.09
CA VAL A 104 2.55 2.42 3.15
C VAL A 104 2.54 1.96 1.69
N MET A 105 2.88 0.70 1.42
CA MET A 105 2.94 0.16 0.06
C MET A 105 1.61 -0.42 -0.43
N ALA A 106 0.66 -0.70 0.47
CA ALA A 106 -0.72 -1.03 0.12
C ALA A 106 -1.53 0.20 -0.33
N GLU A 107 -1.03 1.42 -0.14
CA GLU A 107 -1.62 2.61 -0.75
C GLU A 107 -1.51 2.51 -2.28
N MET A 108 -2.63 2.12 -2.89
CA MET A 108 -2.77 1.88 -4.33
C MET A 108 -2.28 3.07 -5.14
N GLY A 109 -1.38 2.83 -6.08
CA GLY A 109 -1.00 3.83 -7.06
C GLY A 109 0.37 3.60 -7.67
N MET A 110 0.79 4.59 -8.46
CA MET A 110 2.16 4.64 -8.94
C MET A 110 3.08 5.01 -7.77
N ALA A 111 4.26 4.41 -7.78
CA ALA A 111 5.32 4.71 -6.85
C ALA A 111 6.57 5.13 -7.62
N MET A 112 7.40 5.96 -6.99
CA MET A 112 8.63 6.49 -7.59
C MET A 112 9.75 6.49 -6.57
N MET A 113 10.97 6.40 -7.08
CA MET A 113 12.17 6.29 -6.25
C MET A 113 13.17 7.38 -6.62
N GLY A 114 13.73 8.03 -5.60
CA GLY A 114 14.93 8.85 -5.69
C GLY A 114 16.01 8.30 -4.77
N SER A 115 17.27 8.29 -5.19
CA SER A 115 18.39 7.91 -4.33
C SER A 115 19.60 8.77 -4.63
N ALA A 116 20.33 9.13 -3.59
CA ALA A 116 21.57 9.88 -3.69
C ALA A 116 22.55 9.48 -2.59
N ARG A 117 23.83 9.73 -2.88
CA ARG A 117 24.94 9.48 -1.96
C ARG A 117 25.72 10.78 -1.80
N ALA A 118 26.07 11.11 -0.56
CA ALA A 118 26.92 12.24 -0.26
C ALA A 118 27.93 11.90 0.84
N ALA A 119 28.99 12.70 0.92
CA ALA A 119 30.05 12.60 1.91
C ALA A 119 30.44 14.00 2.42
N GLY A 120 31.13 14.05 3.56
CA GLY A 120 31.51 15.30 4.24
C GLY A 120 30.54 15.74 5.33
N THR A 121 30.70 16.96 5.85
CA THR A 121 30.00 17.45 7.05
C THR A 121 28.49 17.59 6.87
N ASP A 122 28.03 18.05 5.70
CA ASP A 122 26.60 18.24 5.41
C ASP A 122 26.02 17.07 4.59
N ARG A 123 26.65 15.88 4.63
CA ARG A 123 26.29 14.76 3.76
C ARG A 123 24.83 14.32 3.91
N ALA A 124 24.28 14.37 5.11
CA ALA A 124 22.91 13.96 5.38
C ALA A 124 21.88 14.85 4.65
N ARG A 125 21.99 16.17 4.85
CA ARG A 125 21.15 17.16 4.14
C ARG A 125 21.35 17.08 2.64
N MET A 126 22.60 17.06 2.17
CA MET A 126 22.91 17.00 0.74
C MET A 126 22.37 15.74 0.07
N ALA A 127 22.49 14.58 0.71
CA ALA A 127 21.93 13.33 0.18
C ALA A 127 20.39 13.38 0.12
N ALA A 128 19.73 13.94 1.13
CA ALA A 128 18.28 14.09 1.12
C ALA A 128 17.81 15.06 0.00
N GLU A 129 18.45 16.23 -0.12
CA GLU A 129 18.14 17.21 -1.17
C GLU A 129 18.34 16.62 -2.57
N GLN A 130 19.44 15.91 -2.80
CA GLN A 130 19.73 15.26 -4.07
C GLN A 130 18.79 14.09 -4.37
N ALA A 131 18.39 13.32 -3.35
CA ALA A 131 17.43 12.24 -3.51
C ALA A 131 16.05 12.78 -3.94
N ILE A 132 15.61 13.92 -3.38
CA ILE A 132 14.39 14.63 -3.77
C ILE A 132 14.52 15.22 -5.18
N ALA A 133 15.65 15.84 -5.49
CA ALA A 133 15.93 16.45 -6.79
C ALA A 133 16.28 15.41 -7.89
N CYS A 134 16.13 14.12 -7.60
CA CYS A 134 16.43 13.06 -8.56
C CYS A 134 15.51 13.21 -9.80
N PRO A 135 16.04 13.16 -11.04
CA PRO A 135 15.23 13.33 -12.26
C PRO A 135 14.11 12.30 -12.43
N LEU A 136 14.17 11.17 -11.71
CA LEU A 136 13.11 10.17 -11.66
C LEU A 136 11.86 10.66 -10.91
N LEU A 137 11.97 11.72 -10.11
CA LEU A 137 10.90 12.34 -9.34
C LEU A 137 10.44 13.70 -9.92
N GLU A 138 11.12 14.24 -10.93
CA GLU A 138 10.93 15.62 -11.43
C GLU A 138 9.49 15.92 -11.91
N ASP A 139 8.82 14.96 -12.54
CA ASP A 139 7.48 15.16 -13.10
C ASP A 139 6.36 14.89 -12.07
N ILE A 140 6.71 14.52 -10.83
CA ILE A 140 5.77 14.09 -9.81
C ILE A 140 5.95 14.90 -8.54
N ASN A 141 4.89 15.59 -8.15
CA ASN A 141 4.89 16.35 -6.93
C ASN A 141 4.82 15.41 -5.71
N ILE A 142 5.94 15.22 -5.02
CA ILE A 142 6.06 14.42 -3.78
C ILE A 142 5.08 14.93 -2.72
N SER A 143 4.70 16.21 -2.76
CA SER A 143 3.69 16.79 -1.88
C SER A 143 2.28 16.18 -2.05
N ASN A 144 2.06 15.34 -3.06
CA ASN A 144 0.82 14.58 -3.23
C ASN A 144 0.95 13.09 -2.86
N ALA A 145 2.13 12.64 -2.42
CA ALA A 145 2.33 11.27 -1.97
C ALA A 145 1.55 11.02 -0.68
N ARG A 146 0.88 9.86 -0.60
CA ARG A 146 0.18 9.44 0.63
C ARG A 146 1.10 8.71 1.59
N GLY A 147 2.10 8.05 1.05
CA GLY A 147 3.12 7.33 1.78
C GLY A 147 4.50 7.69 1.28
N VAL A 148 5.46 7.82 2.19
CA VAL A 148 6.87 8.03 1.87
C VAL A 148 7.70 7.08 2.71
N LEU A 149 8.44 6.20 2.05
CA LEU A 149 9.42 5.33 2.68
C LEU A 149 10.81 5.96 2.51
N VAL A 150 11.53 6.08 3.61
CA VAL A 150 12.88 6.66 3.65
C VAL A 150 13.82 5.61 4.20
N ASN A 151 14.80 5.20 3.39
CA ASN A 151 15.90 4.35 3.82
C ASN A 151 17.18 5.18 3.90
N ILE A 152 17.79 5.22 5.08
CA ILE A 152 19.07 5.88 5.32
C ILE A 152 20.13 4.80 5.53
N SER A 153 21.06 4.70 4.58
CA SER A 153 22.19 3.77 4.69
C SER A 153 23.47 4.52 5.04
N SER A 154 24.18 4.04 6.07
CA SER A 154 25.43 4.60 6.56
C SER A 154 26.23 3.52 7.29
N THR A 155 27.48 3.81 7.67
CA THR A 155 28.24 2.93 8.56
C THR A 155 27.84 3.17 10.02
N GLU A 156 27.77 2.11 10.83
CA GLU A 156 27.38 2.18 12.24
C GLU A 156 28.16 3.22 13.05
N ASP A 157 29.47 3.29 12.86
CA ASP A 157 30.35 4.16 13.64
C ASP A 157 30.27 5.64 13.26
N SER A 158 29.73 5.98 12.08
CA SER A 158 29.74 7.36 11.56
C SER A 158 28.37 8.04 11.58
N PHE A 159 27.29 7.31 11.86
CA PHE A 159 25.93 7.86 11.75
C PHE A 159 25.51 8.63 13.00
N GLU A 160 25.32 9.93 12.87
CA GLU A 160 24.98 10.80 14.00
C GLU A 160 23.48 11.12 14.07
N LEU A 161 23.00 11.43 15.28
CA LEU A 161 21.61 11.83 15.49
C LEU A 161 21.25 13.12 14.73
N GLN A 162 22.18 14.07 14.63
CA GLN A 162 21.97 15.32 13.88
C GLN A 162 21.71 15.05 12.40
N GLU A 163 22.44 14.11 11.80
CA GLU A 163 22.26 13.72 10.40
C GLU A 163 20.85 13.17 10.15
N MET A 164 20.32 12.39 11.10
CA MET A 164 18.93 11.92 11.02
C MET A 164 17.93 13.08 11.04
N TYR A 165 18.13 14.08 11.91
CA TYR A 165 17.27 15.26 11.95
C TYR A 165 17.31 16.04 10.63
N ASP A 166 18.49 16.25 10.06
CA ASP A 166 18.67 16.99 8.81
C ASP A 166 17.96 16.31 7.62
N VAL A 167 18.06 14.98 7.52
CA VAL A 167 17.33 14.20 6.50
C VAL A 167 15.82 14.35 6.70
N MET A 168 15.35 14.22 7.93
CA MET A 168 13.92 14.28 8.24
C MET A 168 13.32 15.66 8.03
N GLU A 169 14.04 16.73 8.38
CA GLU A 169 13.59 18.10 8.13
C GLU A 169 13.46 18.36 6.63
N THR A 170 14.46 17.94 5.85
CA THR A 170 14.46 18.07 4.39
C THR A 170 13.25 17.36 3.77
N ILE A 171 13.00 16.10 4.14
CA ILE A 171 11.89 15.31 3.57
C ILE A 171 10.53 15.88 4.00
N ARG A 172 10.37 16.27 5.28
CA ARG A 172 9.11 16.87 5.78
C ARG A 172 8.79 18.19 5.11
N SER A 173 9.80 18.96 4.68
CA SER A 173 9.58 20.23 3.98
C SER A 173 8.93 20.08 2.60
N VAL A 174 9.01 18.89 2.00
CA VAL A 174 8.50 18.61 0.64
C VAL A 174 7.31 17.66 0.64
N ALA A 175 7.23 16.76 1.62
CA ALA A 175 6.12 15.82 1.77
C ALA A 175 4.82 16.51 2.21
N ALA A 176 3.67 15.88 1.93
CA ALA A 176 2.38 16.36 2.40
C ALA A 176 2.29 16.26 3.93
N GLU A 177 1.61 17.22 4.59
CA GLU A 177 1.37 17.16 6.04
C GLU A 177 0.60 15.90 6.48
N THR A 178 -0.22 15.35 5.58
CA THR A 178 -1.02 14.13 5.81
C THR A 178 -0.33 12.85 5.36
N ALA A 179 0.89 12.93 4.81
CA ALA A 179 1.60 11.77 4.32
C ALA A 179 2.12 10.91 5.47
N THR A 180 1.98 9.58 5.34
CA THR A 180 2.59 8.63 6.28
C THR A 180 4.07 8.46 5.90
N ILE A 181 4.97 8.95 6.75
CA ILE A 181 6.41 8.85 6.53
C ILE A 181 6.98 7.73 7.41
N ILE A 182 7.56 6.72 6.78
CA ILE A 182 8.27 5.63 7.45
C ILE A 182 9.76 5.82 7.20
N VAL A 183 10.55 5.71 8.25
CA VAL A 183 11.99 5.91 8.22
C VAL A 183 12.65 4.66 8.77
N GLY A 184 13.58 4.11 8.00
CA GLY A 184 14.45 3.05 8.45
C GLY A 184 15.90 3.42 8.23
N THR A 185 16.74 2.85 9.07
CA THR A 185 18.19 2.96 8.95
C THR A 185 18.77 1.60 8.65
N VAL A 186 19.82 1.56 7.84
CA VAL A 186 20.50 0.33 7.45
C VAL A 186 21.99 0.55 7.60
N TYR A 187 22.67 -0.40 8.23
CA TYR A 187 24.12 -0.36 8.33
C TYR A 187 24.79 -1.09 7.18
N ASP A 188 25.55 -0.33 6.38
CA ASP A 188 26.30 -0.84 5.24
C ASP A 188 27.77 -0.44 5.34
N GLN A 189 28.63 -1.41 5.67
CA GLN A 189 30.08 -1.20 5.82
C GLN A 189 30.78 -0.89 4.49
N VAL A 190 30.12 -1.08 3.34
CA VAL A 190 30.68 -0.78 2.02
C VAL A 190 30.62 0.73 1.72
N LEU A 191 29.80 1.49 2.45
CA LEU A 191 29.63 2.93 2.20
C LEU A 191 30.76 3.81 2.74
N ASP A 192 31.59 3.31 3.66
CA ASP A 192 32.69 4.06 4.28
C ASP A 192 32.18 5.42 4.83
N ASP A 193 32.80 6.55 4.46
CA ASP A 193 32.35 7.88 4.90
C ASP A 193 31.09 8.41 4.17
N ASN A 194 30.45 7.61 3.31
CA ASN A 194 29.27 8.04 2.56
C ASN A 194 27.98 7.74 3.31
N LEU A 195 27.01 8.65 3.16
CA LEU A 195 25.63 8.46 3.57
C LEU A 195 24.76 8.38 2.30
N ARG A 196 23.94 7.34 2.20
CA ARG A 196 22.99 7.12 1.11
C ARG A 196 21.58 7.31 1.62
N VAL A 197 20.82 8.19 0.98
CA VAL A 197 19.38 8.35 1.23
C VAL A 197 18.63 7.82 0.02
N THR A 198 17.67 6.94 0.28
CA THR A 198 16.74 6.43 -0.73
C THR A 198 15.32 6.75 -0.28
N ILE A 199 14.57 7.42 -1.15
CA ILE A 199 13.19 7.86 -0.90
C ILE A 199 12.30 7.14 -1.90
N ILE A 200 11.22 6.54 -1.40
CA ILE A 200 10.19 5.89 -2.22
C ILE A 200 8.85 6.54 -1.88
N ALA A 201 8.31 7.28 -2.84
CA ALA A 201 6.99 7.90 -2.70
C ALA A 201 5.94 6.96 -3.28
N THR A 202 4.88 6.66 -2.51
CA THR A 202 3.76 5.79 -2.91
C THR A 202 2.43 6.55 -2.88
N GLY A 203 1.41 6.01 -3.55
CA GLY A 203 0.09 6.65 -3.67
C GLY A 203 0.06 7.86 -4.61
N LEU A 204 0.98 7.93 -5.59
CA LEU A 204 1.04 9.02 -6.56
C LEU A 204 -0.03 8.83 -7.64
N GLY A 205 -0.77 9.89 -7.96
CA GLY A 205 -1.79 9.89 -9.02
C GLY A 205 -3.19 9.45 -8.60
N GLY A 206 -3.41 9.16 -7.31
CA GLY A 206 -4.74 8.97 -6.78
C GLY A 206 -5.45 10.31 -6.65
N THR A 207 -6.41 10.60 -7.53
CA THR A 207 -7.53 11.47 -7.11
C THR A 207 -8.05 10.92 -5.77
N VAL A 208 -8.54 11.79 -4.90
CA VAL A 208 -9.26 11.40 -3.68
C VAL A 208 -10.59 10.75 -4.09
N GLY A 209 -10.52 9.62 -4.81
CA GLY A 209 -11.56 8.63 -4.87
C GLY A 209 -11.61 8.02 -3.49
N ARG A 210 -12.34 8.70 -2.61
CA ARG A 210 -12.92 8.17 -1.39
C ARG A 210 -13.24 6.71 -1.68
N GLN A 211 -12.48 5.77 -1.10
CA GLN A 211 -12.87 4.37 -1.16
C GLN A 211 -14.32 4.36 -0.66
N GLN A 212 -15.27 4.12 -1.55
CA GLN A 212 -16.58 3.72 -1.09
C GLN A 212 -16.32 2.46 -0.29
N PRO A 213 -16.63 2.43 1.01
CA PRO A 213 -16.55 1.17 1.74
C PRO A 213 -17.34 0.17 0.91
N LYS A 214 -16.68 -0.92 0.47
CA LYS A 214 -17.38 -2.01 -0.21
C LYS A 214 -18.61 -2.30 0.63
N PRO A 215 -19.85 -2.17 0.10
CA PRO A 215 -21.03 -2.40 0.90
C PRO A 215 -20.88 -3.78 1.51
N LEU A 216 -20.89 -3.86 2.85
CA LEU A 216 -20.94 -5.13 3.56
C LEU A 216 -22.11 -5.89 2.97
N GLN A 217 -21.81 -6.92 2.18
CA GLN A 217 -22.83 -7.75 1.60
C GLN A 217 -23.43 -8.51 2.77
N VAL A 218 -24.56 -8.02 3.29
CA VAL A 218 -25.32 -8.72 4.32
C VAL A 218 -25.69 -10.05 3.70
N VAL A 219 -24.96 -11.10 4.07
CA VAL A 219 -25.29 -12.46 3.68
C VAL A 219 -26.63 -12.74 4.36
N ALA A 220 -27.72 -12.66 3.59
CA ALA A 220 -29.03 -13.04 4.07
C ALA A 220 -28.90 -14.46 4.64
N ALA A 221 -29.15 -14.61 5.94
CA ALA A 221 -29.06 -15.90 6.61
C ALA A 221 -30.09 -16.83 5.94
N LYS A 222 -29.61 -17.83 5.19
CA LYS A 222 -30.48 -18.80 4.52
C LYS A 222 -30.94 -19.83 5.54
N THR A 223 -32.22 -20.15 5.55
CA THR A 223 -32.71 -21.36 6.24
C THR A 223 -32.21 -22.57 5.48
N GLY A 224 -31.43 -23.44 6.15
CA GLY A 224 -30.83 -24.64 5.56
C GLY A 224 -31.81 -25.74 5.14
N THR A 225 -33.10 -25.44 5.00
CA THR A 225 -34.17 -26.39 4.68
C THR A 225 -34.85 -26.10 3.33
N ASP A 226 -34.86 -24.85 2.89
CA ASP A 226 -35.62 -24.40 1.71
C ASP A 226 -34.98 -23.24 0.94
N ASN A 227 -33.80 -22.74 1.36
CA ASN A 227 -33.05 -21.67 0.68
C ASN A 227 -33.85 -20.37 0.43
N ALA A 228 -34.96 -20.18 1.14
CA ALA A 228 -35.71 -18.94 1.11
C ALA A 228 -34.96 -17.85 1.90
N PRO A 229 -34.97 -16.59 1.45
CA PRO A 229 -34.44 -15.48 2.25
C PRO A 229 -35.26 -15.34 3.54
N LEU A 230 -34.59 -15.33 4.70
CA LEU A 230 -35.20 -14.84 5.93
C LEU A 230 -35.38 -13.32 5.78
N GLU A 231 -36.62 -12.88 5.57
CA GLU A 231 -36.97 -11.48 5.80
C GLU A 231 -36.88 -11.21 7.30
N VAL A 232 -35.80 -10.55 7.71
CA VAL A 232 -35.66 -10.04 9.06
C VAL A 232 -36.31 -8.67 9.08
N ASP A 233 -37.42 -8.55 9.79
CA ASP A 233 -38.04 -7.26 10.09
C ASP A 233 -37.18 -6.54 11.13
N TYR A 234 -36.43 -5.53 10.68
CA TYR A 234 -35.53 -4.74 11.51
C TYR A 234 -36.28 -3.79 12.45
N ASP A 235 -37.51 -3.39 12.11
CA ASP A 235 -38.33 -2.51 12.96
C ASP A 235 -38.80 -3.26 14.21
N ALA A 236 -39.02 -4.57 14.08
CA ALA A 236 -39.27 -5.43 15.24
C ALA A 236 -38.05 -5.53 16.17
N LEU A 237 -36.82 -5.29 15.69
CA LEU A 237 -35.59 -5.36 16.46
C LEU A 237 -35.32 -4.13 17.34
N GLU A 238 -36.02 -3.01 17.12
CA GLU A 238 -35.86 -1.79 17.92
C GLU A 238 -36.58 -1.86 19.27
N GLN A 239 -37.52 -2.78 19.45
CA GLN A 239 -38.26 -2.90 20.70
C GLN A 239 -37.50 -3.75 21.75
N PRO A 240 -37.46 -3.35 23.03
CA PRO A 240 -36.86 -4.13 24.11
C PRO A 240 -37.40 -5.57 24.18
N ALA A 241 -36.51 -6.54 24.41
CA ALA A 241 -36.85 -7.97 24.41
C ALA A 241 -37.99 -8.36 25.38
N VAL A 242 -38.18 -7.59 26.46
CA VAL A 242 -39.26 -7.79 27.44
C VAL A 242 -40.64 -7.49 26.85
N ILE A 243 -40.74 -6.52 25.92
CA ILE A 243 -42.00 -6.15 25.23
C ILE A 243 -42.35 -7.18 24.17
N ARG A 244 -41.35 -7.71 23.44
CA ARG A 244 -41.56 -8.81 22.47
C ARG A 244 -42.07 -10.09 23.13
N ARG A 245 -41.66 -10.37 24.37
CA ARG A 245 -42.12 -11.55 25.13
C ARG A 245 -43.59 -11.42 25.55
N ARG A 246 -44.06 -10.23 25.93
CA ARG A 246 -45.47 -10.00 26.32
C ARG A 246 -46.48 -10.25 25.21
N ASN A 247 -46.15 -9.91 23.97
CA ASN A 247 -47.05 -10.17 22.83
C ASN A 247 -47.23 -11.66 22.58
N ARG A 248 -46.25 -12.50 22.97
CA ARG A 248 -46.25 -13.93 22.71
C ARG A 248 -47.25 -14.69 23.58
N ASP A 249 -47.37 -14.31 24.85
CA ASP A 249 -48.40 -14.85 25.76
C ASP A 249 -49.80 -14.44 25.31
N ALA A 250 -49.96 -13.19 24.85
CA ALA A 250 -51.20 -12.72 24.24
C ALA A 250 -51.55 -13.48 22.93
N THR A 251 -50.53 -13.90 22.18
CA THR A 251 -50.73 -14.69 20.95
C THR A 251 -51.18 -16.12 21.28
N ILE A 252 -50.62 -16.74 22.32
CA ILE A 252 -51.01 -18.09 22.79
C ILE A 252 -52.45 -18.06 23.32
N GLU A 253 -52.82 -17.02 24.07
CA GLU A 253 -54.17 -16.85 24.59
C GLU A 253 -55.20 -16.57 23.48
N ALA A 254 -54.85 -15.75 22.47
CA ALA A 254 -55.69 -15.53 21.30
C ALA A 254 -55.90 -16.81 20.48
N MET A 255 -54.87 -17.65 20.32
CA MET A 255 -54.98 -18.93 19.61
C MET A 255 -55.88 -19.92 20.35
N ARG A 256 -55.80 -19.96 21.69
CA ARG A 256 -56.73 -20.74 22.52
C ARG A 256 -58.17 -20.27 22.40
N GLN A 257 -58.40 -18.96 22.42
CA GLN A 257 -59.73 -18.37 22.22
C GLN A 257 -60.30 -18.63 20.83
N SER A 258 -59.43 -18.82 19.82
CA SER A 258 -59.83 -19.23 18.47
C SER A 258 -60.09 -20.74 18.31
N GLY A 259 -60.00 -21.53 19.38
CA GLY A 259 -60.32 -22.96 19.39
C GLY A 259 -59.18 -23.89 18.99
N VAL A 260 -57.94 -23.39 18.92
CA VAL A 260 -56.75 -24.23 18.63
C VAL A 260 -56.37 -25.00 19.90
N GLU A 261 -56.30 -26.33 19.79
CA GLU A 261 -55.90 -27.18 20.90
C GLU A 261 -54.43 -26.94 21.29
N MET A 262 -54.11 -27.08 22.58
CA MET A 262 -52.77 -26.81 23.09
C MET A 262 -51.69 -27.70 22.47
N LEU A 263 -52.07 -28.87 21.97
CA LEU A 263 -51.19 -29.82 21.30
C LEU A 263 -50.76 -29.36 19.89
N ASP A 264 -51.58 -28.52 19.25
CA ASP A 264 -51.37 -28.00 17.89
C ASP A 264 -50.60 -26.67 17.87
N ILE A 265 -50.41 -26.02 19.03
CA ILE A 265 -49.58 -24.83 19.14
C ILE A 265 -48.11 -25.22 18.96
N PRO A 266 -47.35 -24.59 18.06
CA PRO A 266 -45.95 -24.95 17.81
C PRO A 266 -45.08 -25.00 19.08
N ALA A 267 -44.22 -26.02 19.19
CA ALA A 267 -43.46 -26.30 20.42
C ALA A 267 -42.55 -25.14 20.88
N PHE A 268 -42.04 -24.33 19.96
CA PHE A 268 -41.21 -23.17 20.28
C PHE A 268 -41.98 -22.05 21.01
N LEU A 269 -43.31 -22.01 20.90
CA LEU A 269 -44.21 -21.10 21.64
C LEU A 269 -44.58 -21.65 23.02
N ARG A 270 -44.58 -22.98 23.22
CA ARG A 270 -44.95 -23.63 24.48
C ARG A 270 -43.83 -23.64 25.53
N LYS A 271 -42.57 -23.66 25.09
CA LYS A 271 -41.38 -24.03 25.88
C LYS A 271 -40.89 -23.00 26.93
N GLN A 272 -41.66 -21.95 27.24
CA GLN A 272 -41.31 -20.95 28.27
C GLN A 272 -42.42 -20.71 29.30
N ALA A 273 -43.53 -21.46 29.23
CA ALA A 273 -44.64 -21.35 30.17
C ALA A 273 -44.60 -22.39 31.31
N ASP A 274 -43.62 -23.30 31.30
CA ASP A 274 -43.25 -24.20 32.40
C ASP A 274 -42.01 -23.67 33.15
#